data_AF-A0A5S3UHT7-F1
#
_entry.id   AF-A0A5S3UHT7-F1
#
_cell.length_a   1.000
_cell.length_b   1.000
_cell.length_c   1.000
_cell.angle_alpha   90.00
_cell.angle_beta   90.00
_cell.angle_gamma   90.00
#
_symmetry.space_group_name_H-M   'P 1'
#
loop_
_entity.id
_entity.type
_entity.pdbx_description
1 polymer ?
#
loop_
_entity_poly.entity_id
_entity_poly.type
_entity_poly.pdbx_seq_one_letter_code
_entity_poly.pdbx_strand_id
1 'polypeptide(L)' 'MKTLHKILALVALATSSAAFAADFDTLDVNGDGAISKSEASVSEALMSQFKELDTDGNGELSKEEYSKA' A
#
# COMPACT_ATOMS: atom_id res chain seq x y z
N MET A 1 -22.82 -22.54 7.97
CA MET A 1 -22.03 -22.59 6.72
C MET A 1 -20.95 -21.50 6.80
N LYS A 2 -19.68 -21.91 6.63
CA LYS A 2 -18.47 -21.08 6.41
C LYS A 2 -17.92 -20.31 7.64
N THR A 3 -17.06 -21.03 8.37
CA THR A 3 -16.02 -20.63 9.34
C THR A 3 -15.39 -19.25 9.06
N LEU A 4 -15.42 -18.26 9.96
CA LEU A 4 -14.55 -18.02 11.13
C LEU A 4 -13.04 -18.22 10.87
N HIS A 5 -12.25 -17.33 11.49
CA HIS A 5 -10.77 -17.21 11.60
C HIS A 5 -10.09 -16.21 10.66
N LYS A 6 -9.85 -15.00 11.17
CA LYS A 6 -8.54 -14.31 11.09
C LYS A 6 -8.51 -13.14 12.09
N ILE A 7 -8.14 -13.48 13.34
CA ILE A 7 -7.69 -12.54 14.35
C ILE A 7 -6.17 -12.53 14.24
N LEU A 8 -5.54 -11.41 13.88
CA LEU A 8 -4.14 -11.12 14.26
C LEU A 8 -3.84 -9.62 14.13
N ALA A 9 -3.44 -9.04 15.27
CA ALA A 9 -2.60 -7.85 15.52
C ALA A 9 -2.41 -6.81 14.39
N LEU A 10 -2.53 -5.51 14.64
CA LEU A 10 -1.56 -4.76 15.44
C LEU A 10 -2.10 -3.35 15.75
N VAL A 11 -2.09 -2.96 17.02
CA VAL A 11 -2.12 -1.54 17.42
C VAL A 11 -0.78 -0.93 17.01
N ALA A 12 -0.76 0.00 16.05
CA ALA A 12 0.38 0.88 15.83
C ALA A 12 -0.10 2.34 15.93
N LEU A 13 0.19 2.89 17.11
CA LEU A 13 0.13 4.29 17.47
C LEU A 13 0.92 5.14 16.47
N ALA A 14 0.28 6.24 16.05
CA ALA A 14 0.83 7.50 15.56
C ALA A 14 2.35 7.58 15.38
N THR A 15 2.81 7.97 14.19
CA THR A 15 3.57 9.22 14.03
C THR A 15 3.53 9.66 12.58
N SER A 16 3.28 10.94 12.39
CA SER A 16 3.19 11.66 11.13
C SER A 16 4.35 11.33 10.17
N SER A 17 4.04 10.85 8.98
CA SER A 17 4.90 11.04 7.81
C SER A 17 4.04 11.42 6.60
N ALA A 18 3.24 12.48 6.77
CA ALA A 18 2.37 13.03 5.73
C ALA A 18 3.15 13.88 4.69
N ALA A 19 4.46 13.69 4.57
CA ALA A 19 5.31 14.51 3.69
C ALA A 19 5.49 13.92 2.27
N PHE A 20 5.10 12.66 2.03
CA PHE A 20 5.15 12.01 0.71
C PHE A 20 3.77 11.59 0.17
N ALA A 21 2.69 12.13 0.74
CA ALA A 21 1.32 11.79 0.34
C ALA A 21 0.87 12.41 -1.00
N ALA A 22 1.69 13.24 -1.65
CA ALA A 22 1.27 13.98 -2.84
C ALA A 22 1.07 13.08 -4.08
N ASP A 23 1.72 11.92 -4.16
CA ASP A 23 1.66 11.05 -5.34
C ASP A 23 0.72 9.85 -5.16
N PHE A 24 0.53 9.36 -3.93
CA PHE A 24 -0.30 8.17 -3.66
C PHE A 24 -1.73 8.32 -4.16
N ASP A 25 -2.41 9.40 -3.76
CA ASP A 25 -3.80 9.69 -4.15
C ASP A 25 -3.96 9.93 -5.67
N THR A 26 -2.87 10.17 -6.41
CA THR A 26 -2.92 10.28 -7.88
C THR A 26 -2.77 8.94 -8.61
N LEU A 27 -2.25 7.94 -7.90
CA LEU A 27 -1.99 6.59 -8.41
C LEU A 27 -3.08 5.61 -7.96
N ASP A 28 -3.64 5.82 -6.77
CA ASP A 28 -4.85 5.16 -6.28
C ASP A 28 -6.08 5.72 -7.03
N VAL A 29 -6.27 5.23 -8.26
CA VAL A 29 -7.36 5.65 -9.14
C VAL A 29 -8.70 5.15 -8.61
N ASN A 30 -8.69 4.01 -7.94
CA ASN A 30 -9.89 3.36 -7.45
C ASN A 30 -10.35 3.90 -6.07
N GLY A 31 -9.44 4.54 -5.31
CA GLY A 31 -9.69 5.19 -4.03
C GLY A 31 -9.83 4.22 -2.85
N ASP A 32 -9.25 3.02 -2.92
CA ASP A 32 -9.37 2.00 -1.88
C ASP A 32 -8.32 2.14 -0.76
N GLY A 33 -7.35 3.06 -0.92
CA GLY A 33 -6.28 3.27 0.04
C GLY A 33 -5.08 2.35 -0.15
N ALA A 34 -5.00 1.63 -1.27
CA ALA A 34 -3.85 0.87 -1.74
C ALA A 34 -3.57 1.17 -3.23
N ILE A 35 -2.32 0.93 -3.67
CA ILE A 35 -1.97 0.94 -5.09
C ILE A 35 -1.83 -0.50 -5.52
N SER A 36 -2.78 -1.00 -6.32
CA SER A 36 -2.68 -2.35 -6.87
C SER A 36 -1.58 -2.41 -7.94
N LYS A 37 -1.09 -3.61 -8.26
CA LYS A 37 -0.10 -3.80 -9.33
C LYS A 37 -0.50 -3.20 -10.68
N SER A 38 -1.79 -3.20 -11.02
CA SER A 38 -2.30 -2.57 -12.25
C SER A 38 -2.14 -1.05 -12.23
N GLU A 39 -2.34 -0.41 -11.08
CA GLU A 39 -2.14 1.03 -10.89
C GLU A 39 -0.66 1.35 -10.86
N ALA A 40 0.16 0.55 -10.15
CA ALA A 40 1.61 0.68 -10.18
C ALA A 40 2.21 0.51 -11.58
N SER A 41 1.57 -0.27 -12.45
CA SER A 41 2.01 -0.49 -13.83
C SER A 41 1.94 0.77 -14.71
N VAL A 42 1.24 1.82 -14.28
CA VAL A 42 1.23 3.10 -15.01
C VAL A 42 2.56 3.86 -14.87
N SER A 43 3.40 3.48 -13.89
CA SER A 43 4.70 4.10 -13.63
C SER A 43 5.78 3.03 -13.48
N GLU A 44 6.69 2.94 -14.45
CA GLU A 44 7.80 1.97 -14.41
C GLU A 44 8.71 2.17 -13.19
N ALA A 45 8.91 3.42 -12.77
CA ALA A 45 9.69 3.75 -11.57
C ALA A 45 9.02 3.21 -10.29
N LEU A 46 7.69 3.25 -10.25
CA LEU A 46 6.91 2.74 -9.14
C LEU A 46 6.88 1.21 -9.17
N MET A 47 6.67 0.60 -10.33
CA MET A 47 6.77 -0.87 -10.49
C MET A 47 8.14 -1.41 -10.06
N SER A 48 9.24 -0.72 -10.38
CA SER A 48 10.58 -1.16 -9.95
C SER A 48 10.73 -1.17 -8.43
N GLN A 49 10.13 -0.21 -7.75
CA GLN A 49 10.17 -0.09 -6.29
C GLN A 49 9.02 -0.87 -5.63
N PHE A 50 7.96 -1.19 -6.35
CA PHE A 50 6.77 -1.86 -5.85
C PHE A 50 7.12 -3.12 -5.11
N LYS A 51 8.01 -3.92 -5.68
CA LYS A 51 8.44 -5.19 -5.09
C LYS A 51 9.32 -5.01 -3.85
N GLU A 52 9.92 -3.84 -3.69
CA GLU A 52 10.74 -3.46 -2.54
C GLU A 52 9.89 -2.84 -1.42
N LEU A 53 8.79 -2.17 -1.80
CA LEU A 53 7.82 -1.55 -0.91
C LEU A 53 6.74 -2.52 -0.41
N ASP A 54 6.34 -3.50 -1.24
CA ASP A 54 5.40 -4.58 -0.95
C ASP A 54 6.07 -5.58 0.00
N THR A 55 6.17 -5.17 1.26
CA THR A 55 6.86 -5.92 2.31
C THR A 55 6.04 -7.10 2.81
N ASP A 56 4.71 -7.03 2.68
CA ASP A 56 3.82 -8.13 3.06
C ASP A 56 3.60 -9.14 1.92
N GLY A 57 3.96 -8.79 0.68
CA GLY A 57 3.89 -9.63 -0.50
C GLY A 57 2.46 -9.90 -0.98
N ASN A 58 1.52 -9.00 -0.65
CA ASN A 58 0.12 -9.16 -0.99
C ASN A 58 -0.18 -8.78 -2.46
N GLY A 59 0.76 -8.08 -3.13
CA GLY A 59 0.62 -7.63 -4.51
C GLY A 59 -0.05 -6.26 -4.68
N GLU A 60 -0.13 -5.46 -3.62
CA GLU A 60 -0.71 -4.12 -3.49
C GLU A 60 0.14 -3.28 -2.51
N LEU A 61 0.30 -1.98 -2.75
CA LEU A 61 1.01 -1.10 -1.83
C LEU A 61 0.02 -0.34 -0.97
N SER A 62 0.00 -0.63 0.33
CA SER A 62 -0.77 0.16 1.28
C SER A 62 -0.19 1.56 1.40
N LYS A 63 -1.00 2.54 1.82
CA LYS A 63 -0.52 3.91 2.10
C LYS A 63 0.67 3.91 3.07
N GLU A 64 0.69 2.99 4.04
CA GLU A 64 1.79 2.81 4.97
C GLU A 64 3.08 2.29 4.30
N GLU A 65 2.96 1.37 3.34
CA GLU A 65 4.09 0.79 2.61
C GLU A 65 4.66 1.78 1.60
N TYR A 66 3.78 2.49 0.89
CA TYR A 66 4.17 3.58 0.00
C TYR A 66 4.86 4.73 0.73
N SER A 67 4.41 5.06 1.95
CA SER A 67 5.03 6.11 2.77
C SER A 67 6.41 5.73 3.34
N LYS A 68 6.84 4.47 3.17
CA LYS A 68 8.17 3.99 3.57
C LYS A 68 9.18 3.90 2.43
N ALA A 69 8.77 4.25 1.21
CA ALA A 69 9.65 4.48 0.06
C ALA A 69 10.56 5.68 0.27
#